data_AF-A0AAD4KZX9-F1
#
_entry.id   AF-A0AAD4KZX9-F1
#
_cell.length_a   1.000
_cell.length_b   1.000
_cell.length_c   1.000
_cell.angle_alpha   90.00
_cell.angle_beta   90.00
_cell.angle_gamma   90.00
#
_symmetry.space_group_name_H-M   'P 1'
#
loop_
_entity.id
_entity.type
_entity.pdbx_description
1 polymer ?
#
loop_
_entity_poly.entity_id
_entity_poly.type
_entity_poly.pdbx_seq_one_letter_code
_entity_poly.pdbx_strand_id
1 'polypeptide(L)'
;MRDIKKKSPALRTRVLHKYPATIATPFAPATPVETTTPNPSSAPLEGSLESLATQLNLEETIRPTIKPVSLKLGPKLGRQVIVQNDRGIDCASAIRMLEISCSANQLRKQERAQKFHVRRGQLRKDIRRERWRRLFKFSFTETAKKIQRMRDQGW
;
A
#
# COMPACT_ATOMS: atom_id res chain seq x y z
N MET A 1 -37.72 50.89 13.13
CA MET A 1 -36.32 51.37 13.17
C MET A 1 -35.47 50.18 13.60
N ARG A 2 -34.72 49.55 12.66
CA ARG A 2 -33.24 49.59 12.56
C ARG A 2 -32.60 49.22 13.91
N ASP A 3 -31.84 48.14 14.05
CA ASP A 3 -30.53 48.04 13.42
C ASP A 3 -29.99 46.61 13.18
N ILE A 4 -29.29 46.56 12.05
CA ILE A 4 -28.47 45.48 11.51
C ILE A 4 -27.09 45.56 12.17
N LYS A 5 -26.58 44.47 12.75
CA LYS A 5 -25.14 44.38 13.07
C LYS A 5 -24.50 43.09 12.56
N LYS A 6 -24.09 43.20 11.30
CA LYS A 6 -22.83 42.75 10.69
C LYS A 6 -22.24 41.40 11.13
N LYS A 7 -22.43 40.45 10.21
CA LYS A 7 -21.61 39.27 9.92
C LYS A 7 -20.18 39.67 9.50
N SER A 8 -19.15 39.01 10.06
CA SER A 8 -17.91 38.49 9.39
C SER A 8 -16.71 38.44 10.35
N PRO A 9 -15.65 37.64 10.06
CA PRO A 9 -15.60 36.34 9.40
C PRO A 9 -14.86 35.28 10.24
N ALA A 10 -15.16 34.00 10.00
CA ALA A 10 -14.42 32.89 10.58
C ALA A 10 -12.96 32.90 10.10
N LEU A 11 -12.01 32.98 11.04
CA LEU A 11 -10.60 32.77 10.80
C LEU A 11 -10.39 31.30 10.39
N ARG A 12 -10.35 31.07 9.08
CA ARG A 12 -9.92 29.80 8.50
C ARG A 12 -8.40 29.73 8.59
N THR A 13 -7.88 29.23 9.71
CA THR A 13 -6.46 28.87 9.82
C THR A 13 -6.14 27.80 8.79
N ARG A 14 -5.38 28.19 7.77
CA ARG A 14 -4.90 27.33 6.70
C ARG A 14 -3.67 26.60 7.25
N VAL A 15 -3.87 25.39 7.78
CA VAL A 15 -2.75 24.50 8.11
C VAL A 15 -2.11 24.03 6.81
N LEU A 16 -1.08 24.77 6.37
CA LEU A 16 -0.13 24.34 5.35
C LEU A 16 0.59 23.10 5.87
N HIS A 17 0.11 21.93 5.44
CA HIS A 17 0.91 20.72 5.55
C HIS A 17 2.05 20.87 4.54
N LYS A 18 3.23 21.24 5.06
CA LYS A 18 4.50 21.16 4.34
C LYS A 18 4.67 19.70 3.91
N TYR A 19 4.44 19.41 2.63
CA TYR A 19 4.95 18.19 2.04
C TYR A 19 6.49 18.30 2.01
N PRO A 20 7.25 17.27 2.40
CA PRO A 20 8.68 17.26 2.12
C PRO A 20 8.88 17.20 0.61
N ALA A 21 9.64 18.16 0.08
CA ALA A 21 10.11 18.13 -1.30
C ALA A 21 11.08 16.96 -1.46
N THR A 22 10.64 15.87 -2.08
CA THR A 22 11.54 14.83 -2.56
C THR A 22 12.33 15.40 -3.73
N ILE A 23 13.62 15.60 -3.51
CA ILE A 23 14.59 16.00 -4.53
C ILE A 23 14.61 14.92 -5.61
N ALA A 24 14.22 15.29 -6.82
CA ALA A 24 14.42 14.47 -8.00
C ALA A 24 15.92 14.45 -8.31
N THR A 25 16.59 13.32 -8.07
CA THR A 25 17.92 13.05 -8.60
C THR A 25 17.77 12.67 -10.08
N PRO A 26 18.32 13.43 -11.04
CA PRO A 26 18.34 12.98 -12.43
C PRO A 26 19.43 11.92 -12.60
N PHE A 27 19.01 10.68 -12.86
CA PHE A 27 19.88 9.59 -13.31
C PHE A 27 20.35 9.89 -14.74
N ALA A 28 21.62 10.23 -14.88
CA ALA A 28 22.28 10.45 -16.16
C ALA A 28 22.57 9.10 -16.85
N PRO A 29 22.27 8.94 -18.16
CA PRO A 29 22.70 7.76 -18.91
C PRO A 29 24.16 7.91 -19.34
N ALA A 30 25.02 6.98 -18.91
CA ALA A 30 26.38 6.87 -19.41
C ALA A 30 26.38 6.34 -20.86
N THR A 31 26.92 7.13 -21.77
CA THR A 31 27.32 6.72 -23.13
C THR A 31 28.71 6.07 -23.10
N PRO A 32 28.96 4.99 -23.85
CA PRO A 32 30.30 4.44 -24.01
C PRO A 32 31.05 5.21 -25.11
N VAL A 33 32.27 5.65 -24.82
CA VAL A 33 33.20 6.18 -25.84
C VAL A 33 34.44 5.32 -25.80
N GLU A 34 34.57 4.46 -26.81
CA GLU A 34 35.84 3.88 -27.25
C GLU A 34 36.71 4.99 -27.83
N THR A 35 38.04 4.94 -27.62
CA THR A 35 39.10 5.14 -28.64
C THR A 35 40.48 5.03 -27.95
N THR A 36 41.39 4.25 -28.55
CA THR A 36 42.85 4.48 -28.71
C THR A 36 43.73 3.25 -28.39
N THR A 37 44.01 2.54 -29.49
CA THR A 37 45.15 1.72 -29.98
C THR A 37 46.58 2.08 -29.44
N PRO A 38 47.69 1.39 -29.83
CA PRO A 38 48.21 0.06 -29.45
C PRO A 38 49.71 0.03 -28.98
N ASN A 39 50.26 -1.18 -28.80
CA ASN A 39 51.66 -1.63 -29.06
C ASN A 39 52.73 -1.54 -27.93
N PRO A 40 53.86 -2.30 -28.01
CA PRO A 40 54.02 -3.76 -28.11
C PRO A 40 55.14 -4.36 -27.19
N SER A 41 55.27 -5.70 -27.20
CA SER A 41 56.51 -6.49 -26.94
C SER A 41 57.04 -6.66 -25.50
N SER A 42 56.90 -7.87 -24.94
CA SER A 42 58.02 -8.80 -24.60
C SER A 42 57.51 -10.01 -23.81
N ALA A 43 57.83 -11.23 -24.27
CA ALA A 43 57.64 -12.50 -23.56
C ALA A 43 58.83 -12.77 -22.58
N PRO A 44 58.99 -13.96 -21.97
CA PRO A 44 58.18 -14.61 -20.92
C PRO A 44 59.06 -15.17 -19.78
N LEU A 45 58.74 -15.08 -18.48
CA LEU A 45 59.43 -15.89 -17.45
C LEU A 45 58.55 -16.17 -16.21
N GLU A 46 58.71 -17.39 -15.69
CA GLU A 46 58.43 -17.85 -14.32
C GLU A 46 57.06 -18.47 -14.01
N GLY A 47 56.85 -19.67 -14.54
CA GLY A 47 56.04 -20.68 -13.84
C GLY A 47 56.79 -21.21 -12.62
N SER A 48 56.30 -20.94 -11.42
CA SER A 48 56.60 -21.74 -10.21
C SER A 48 55.77 -21.40 -8.95
N LEU A 49 54.74 -20.55 -9.03
CA LEU A 49 53.96 -20.13 -7.84
C LEU A 49 52.46 -20.47 -7.90
N GLU A 50 51.99 -21.12 -8.96
CA GLU A 50 50.56 -21.40 -9.17
C GLU A 50 50.07 -22.66 -8.43
N SER A 51 50.97 -23.52 -7.97
CA SER A 51 50.62 -24.84 -7.40
C SER A 51 50.23 -24.83 -5.92
N LEU A 52 50.52 -23.75 -5.17
CA LEU A 52 50.08 -23.60 -3.78
C LEU A 52 48.77 -22.81 -3.65
N ALA A 53 48.45 -21.95 -4.63
CA ALA A 53 47.20 -21.20 -4.64
C ALA A 53 45.96 -22.08 -4.88
N THR A 54 46.14 -23.25 -5.49
CA THR A 54 45.07 -24.21 -5.76
C THR A 54 44.64 -25.03 -4.54
N GLN A 55 45.41 -25.04 -3.44
CA GLN A 55 45.07 -25.80 -2.22
C GLN A 55 44.26 -25.02 -1.19
N LEU A 56 44.10 -23.70 -1.33
CA LEU A 56 43.34 -22.86 -0.39
C LEU A 56 41.92 -22.53 -0.85
N ASN A 57 41.49 -23.02 -2.01
CA ASN A 57 40.21 -22.62 -2.63
C ASN A 57 39.09 -23.68 -2.54
N LEU A 58 39.22 -24.67 -1.65
CA LEU A 58 38.22 -25.75 -1.51
C LEU A 58 37.20 -25.56 -0.39
N GLU A 59 37.20 -24.41 0.29
CA GLU A 59 36.20 -24.06 1.32
C GLU A 59 35.46 -22.77 0.92
N GLU A 60 34.98 -22.71 -0.32
CA GLU A 60 33.92 -21.78 -0.69
C GLU A 60 32.64 -22.19 0.05
N THR A 61 32.52 -21.63 1.25
CA THR A 61 31.32 -21.52 2.07
C THR A 61 30.07 -21.53 1.18
N ILE A 62 29.28 -22.61 1.24
CA ILE A 62 27.97 -22.72 0.59
C ILE A 62 27.05 -21.69 1.26
N ARG A 63 27.17 -20.43 0.86
CA ARG A 63 26.21 -19.39 1.21
C ARG A 63 24.93 -19.79 0.49
N PRO A 64 23.83 -20.09 1.20
CA PRO A 64 22.58 -20.36 0.51
C PRO A 64 22.24 -19.12 -0.31
N THR A 65 22.39 -19.23 -1.62
CA THR A 65 22.02 -18.17 -2.55
C THR A 65 20.52 -18.01 -2.41
N ILE A 66 20.10 -16.98 -1.68
CA ILE A 66 18.71 -16.59 -1.57
C ILE A 66 18.30 -16.13 -2.97
N LYS A 67 17.72 -17.06 -3.73
CA LYS A 67 17.16 -16.74 -5.05
C LYS A 67 16.07 -15.69 -4.80
N PRO A 68 16.12 -14.51 -5.43
CA PRO A 68 15.07 -13.53 -5.26
C PRO A 68 13.77 -14.12 -5.81
N VAL A 69 12.82 -14.41 -4.92
CA VAL A 69 11.49 -14.89 -5.31
C VAL A 69 10.80 -13.73 -6.03
N SER A 70 10.58 -13.87 -7.33
CA SER A 70 9.83 -12.89 -8.10
C SER A 70 8.35 -12.98 -7.71
N LEU A 71 7.95 -12.19 -6.71
CA LEU A 71 6.55 -12.09 -6.32
C LEU A 71 5.76 -11.41 -7.43
N LYS A 72 4.65 -12.02 -7.86
CA LYS A 72 3.73 -11.39 -8.81
C LYS A 72 2.96 -10.29 -8.08
N LEU A 73 3.51 -9.07 -8.11
CA LEU A 73 2.88 -7.88 -7.57
C LEU A 73 1.74 -7.44 -8.50
N GLY A 74 0.58 -8.08 -8.34
CA GLY A 74 -0.64 -7.73 -9.05
C GLY A 74 -1.78 -7.41 -8.07
N PRO A 75 -2.90 -6.83 -8.57
CA PRO A 75 -4.07 -6.53 -7.74
C PRO A 75 -4.75 -7.77 -7.15
N LYS A 76 -4.35 -8.98 -7.60
CA LYS A 76 -4.81 -10.27 -7.07
C LYS A 76 -4.12 -10.63 -5.75
N LEU A 77 -2.89 -10.15 -5.49
CA LEU A 77 -2.08 -10.58 -4.34
C LEU A 77 -2.79 -10.35 -3.00
N GLY A 78 -3.39 -9.16 -2.81
CA GLY A 78 -4.15 -8.83 -1.59
C GLY A 78 -5.56 -9.43 -1.51
N ARG A 79 -5.95 -10.25 -2.49
CA ARG A 79 -7.26 -10.92 -2.57
C ARG A 79 -7.11 -12.44 -2.66
N GLN A 80 -5.96 -12.96 -2.23
CA GLN A 80 -5.67 -14.39 -2.17
C GLN A 80 -5.82 -14.87 -0.73
N VAL A 81 -6.41 -16.05 -0.57
CA VAL A 81 -6.45 -16.80 0.68
C VAL A 81 -5.85 -18.17 0.37
N ILE A 82 -4.79 -18.53 1.08
CA ILE A 82 -4.15 -19.83 0.94
C ILE A 82 -4.97 -20.84 1.73
N VAL A 83 -5.43 -21.89 1.06
CA VAL A 83 -6.14 -23.00 1.71
C VAL A 83 -5.10 -23.91 2.36
N GLN A 84 -5.24 -24.17 3.66
CA GLN A 84 -4.33 -25.01 4.42
C GLN A 84 -5.18 -25.96 5.29
N ASN A 85 -5.49 -27.13 4.73
CA ASN A 85 -6.32 -28.14 5.39
C ASN A 85 -5.71 -28.56 6.74
N ASP A 86 -4.38 -28.68 6.80
CA ASP A 86 -3.65 -29.06 8.02
C ASP A 86 -3.82 -28.05 9.16
N ARG A 87 -4.11 -26.79 8.83
CA ARG A 87 -4.30 -25.70 9.80
C ARG A 87 -5.78 -25.44 10.08
N GLY A 88 -6.66 -26.35 9.67
CA GLY A 88 -8.11 -26.22 9.84
C GLY A 88 -8.77 -25.18 8.92
N ILE A 89 -8.05 -24.69 7.91
CA ILE A 89 -8.61 -23.80 6.87
C ILE A 89 -9.04 -24.68 5.71
N ASP A 90 -10.25 -25.22 5.80
CA ASP A 90 -10.90 -25.94 4.71
C ASP A 90 -11.26 -24.98 3.55
N CYS A 91 -11.59 -25.55 2.39
CA CYS A 91 -11.95 -24.77 1.22
C CYS A 91 -13.16 -23.86 1.48
N ALA A 92 -14.17 -24.37 2.20
CA ALA A 92 -15.37 -23.61 2.51
C ALA A 92 -15.07 -22.40 3.42
N SER A 93 -14.25 -22.56 4.46
CA SER A 93 -13.85 -21.45 5.33
C SER A 93 -12.96 -20.46 4.59
N ALA A 94 -12.05 -20.92 3.73
CA ALA A 94 -11.24 -20.04 2.89
C ALA A 94 -12.09 -19.15 1.98
N ILE A 95 -13.14 -19.70 1.35
CA ILE A 95 -14.08 -18.93 0.52
C ILE A 95 -14.83 -17.89 1.35
N ARG A 96 -15.30 -18.24 2.56
CA ARG A 96 -15.96 -17.29 3.46
C ARG A 96 -15.01 -16.17 3.90
N MET A 97 -13.77 -16.52 4.26
CA MET A 97 -12.73 -15.55 4.62
C MET A 97 -12.43 -14.60 3.46
N LEU A 98 -12.39 -15.12 2.23
CA LEU A 98 -12.23 -14.30 1.03
C LEU A 98 -13.40 -13.33 0.83
N GLU A 99 -14.64 -13.79 1.02
CA GLU A 99 -15.82 -12.94 0.91
C GLU A 99 -15.84 -11.83 1.97
N ILE A 100 -15.51 -12.14 3.23
CA ILE A 100 -15.39 -11.16 4.31
C ILE A 100 -14.34 -10.12 3.95
N SER A 101 -13.17 -10.55 3.47
CA SER A 101 -12.08 -9.65 3.05
C SER A 101 -12.50 -8.73 1.90
N CYS A 102 -13.22 -9.26 0.90
CA CYS A 102 -13.73 -8.47 -0.22
C CYS A 102 -14.83 -7.49 0.21
N SER A 103 -15.67 -7.88 1.17
CA SER A 103 -16.73 -7.04 1.76
C SER A 103 -16.16 -5.92 2.62
N ALA A 104 -15.16 -6.21 3.47
CA ALA A 104 -14.46 -5.22 4.29
C ALA A 104 -13.83 -4.11 3.42
N ASN A 105 -13.22 -4.49 2.30
CA ASN A 105 -12.66 -3.58 1.30
C ASN A 105 -13.72 -2.92 0.39
N GLN A 106 -14.99 -3.25 0.55
CA GLN A 106 -16.13 -2.68 -0.19
C GLN A 106 -16.01 -2.85 -1.72
N LEU A 107 -15.40 -3.93 -2.20
CA LEU A 107 -15.11 -4.13 -3.63
C LEU A 107 -16.38 -4.15 -4.48
N ARG A 108 -17.43 -4.83 -4.02
CA ARG A 108 -18.75 -4.86 -4.70
C ARG A 108 -19.40 -3.48 -4.79
N LYS A 109 -19.14 -2.58 -3.83
CA LYS A 109 -19.65 -1.19 -3.87
C LYS A 109 -18.86 -0.38 -4.90
N GLN A 110 -17.55 -0.54 -4.94
CA GLN A 110 -16.67 0.14 -5.91
C GLN A 110 -16.98 -0.29 -7.34
N GLU A 111 -17.11 -1.59 -7.59
CA GLU A 111 -17.48 -2.14 -8.89
C GLU A 111 -18.77 -1.51 -9.40
N ARG A 112 -19.85 -1.51 -8.59
CA ARG A 112 -21.13 -0.89 -8.96
C ARG A 112 -21.02 0.62 -9.18
N ALA A 113 -20.22 1.31 -8.37
CA ALA A 113 -20.02 2.76 -8.51
C ALA A 113 -19.23 3.13 -9.78
N GLN A 114 -18.41 2.22 -10.29
CA GLN A 114 -17.62 2.42 -11.51
C GLN A 114 -18.40 2.11 -12.79
N LYS A 115 -19.52 1.35 -12.72
CA LYS A 115 -20.31 0.96 -13.90
C LYS A 115 -20.80 2.15 -14.71
N PHE A 116 -21.13 3.27 -14.05
CA PHE A 116 -21.64 4.46 -14.70
C PHE A 116 -20.93 5.71 -14.22
N HIS A 117 -20.68 6.65 -15.14
CA HIS A 117 -20.15 7.95 -14.77
C HIS A 117 -21.17 8.74 -13.96
N VAL A 118 -20.73 9.23 -12.80
CA VAL A 118 -21.49 10.19 -11.99
C VAL A 118 -20.75 11.50 -11.96
N ARG A 119 -21.44 12.58 -12.35
CA ARG A 119 -20.88 13.94 -12.28
C ARG A 119 -20.44 14.29 -10.86
N ARG A 120 -19.31 14.99 -10.74
CA ARG A 120 -18.69 15.35 -9.45
C ARG A 120 -19.63 16.02 -8.46
N GLY A 121 -20.51 16.90 -8.93
CA GLY A 121 -21.49 17.60 -8.09
C GLY A 121 -22.50 16.66 -7.44
N GLN A 122 -22.95 15.65 -8.18
CA GLN A 122 -23.87 14.64 -7.70
C GLN A 122 -23.19 13.73 -6.67
N LEU A 123 -21.99 13.23 -7.00
CA LEU A 123 -21.18 12.39 -6.11
C LEU A 123 -20.94 13.06 -4.74
N ARG A 124 -20.64 14.37 -4.72
CA ARG A 124 -20.47 15.13 -3.48
C ARG A 124 -21.74 15.19 -2.63
N LYS A 125 -22.90 15.37 -3.26
CA LYS A 125 -24.20 15.37 -2.57
C LYS A 125 -24.52 14.00 -2.02
N ASP A 126 -24.24 12.94 -2.77
CA ASP A 126 -24.48 11.57 -2.34
C ASP A 126 -23.60 11.20 -1.14
N ILE A 127 -22.30 11.51 -1.20
CA ILE A 127 -21.37 11.30 -0.07
C ILE A 127 -21.83 12.08 1.17
N ARG A 128 -22.29 13.33 1.01
CA ARG A 128 -22.79 14.13 2.14
C ARG A 128 -24.03 13.48 2.78
N ARG A 129 -25.01 13.06 1.97
CA ARG A 129 -26.21 12.37 2.45
C ARG A 129 -25.86 11.05 3.14
N GLU A 130 -24.95 10.27 2.56
CA GLU A 130 -24.48 9.01 3.14
C GLU A 130 -23.79 9.21 4.50
N ARG A 131 -22.89 10.18 4.61
CA ARG A 131 -22.22 10.52 5.88
C ARG A 131 -23.22 10.94 6.96
N TRP A 132 -24.18 11.80 6.62
CA TRP A 132 -25.19 12.25 7.58
C TRP A 132 -26.04 11.07 8.08
N ARG A 133 -26.51 10.19 7.18
CA ARG A 133 -27.29 8.99 7.57
C ARG A 133 -26.49 8.07 8.49
N ARG A 134 -25.20 7.87 8.22
CA ARG A 134 -24.32 7.06 9.07
C ARG A 134 -24.13 7.67 10.46
N LEU A 135 -23.88 8.98 10.51
CA LEU A 135 -23.70 9.69 11.77
C LEU A 135 -25.00 9.69 12.60
N PHE A 136 -26.14 9.96 11.96
CA PHE A 136 -27.45 9.91 12.59
C PHE A 136 -27.75 8.51 13.13
N LYS A 137 -27.52 7.46 12.33
CA LYS A 137 -27.69 6.07 12.78
C LYS A 137 -26.82 5.79 14.00
N PHE A 138 -25.54 6.17 13.98
CA PHE A 138 -24.62 5.97 15.09
C PHE A 138 -25.10 6.67 16.36
N SER A 139 -25.39 7.98 16.29
CA SER A 139 -25.87 8.74 17.45
C SER A 139 -27.18 8.18 18.01
N PHE A 140 -28.12 7.84 17.13
CA PHE A 140 -29.41 7.28 17.53
C PHE A 140 -29.25 5.93 18.23
N THR A 141 -28.41 5.03 17.69
CA THR A 141 -28.16 3.73 18.33
C THR A 141 -27.51 3.87 19.69
N GLU A 142 -26.61 4.84 19.88
CA GLU A 142 -25.99 5.09 21.18
C GLU A 142 -26.97 5.70 22.19
N THR A 143 -27.86 6.60 21.76
CA THR A 143 -28.94 7.10 22.60
C THR A 143 -29.88 5.98 23.04
N ALA A 144 -30.28 5.09 22.12
CA ALA A 144 -31.12 3.94 22.46
C ALA A 144 -30.44 2.99 23.47
N LYS A 145 -29.15 2.70 23.29
CA LYS A 145 -28.36 1.93 24.27
C LYS A 145 -28.30 2.62 25.63
N LYS A 146 -28.19 3.95 25.66
CA LYS A 146 -28.19 4.72 26.91
C LYS A 146 -29.53 4.61 27.63
N ILE A 147 -30.63 4.79 26.90
CA ILE A 147 -32.00 4.64 27.44
C ILE A 147 -32.18 3.23 28.01
N GLN A 148 -31.75 2.22 27.26
CA GLN A 148 -31.78 0.84 27.71
C GLN A 148 -31.03 0.62 29.03
N ARG A 149 -29.81 1.17 29.16
CA ARG A 149 -29.04 1.11 30.42
C ARG A 149 -29.73 1.84 31.57
N MET A 150 -30.34 3.00 31.32
CA MET A 150 -31.07 3.76 32.35
C MET A 150 -32.28 2.98 32.84
N ARG A 151 -33.04 2.39 31.90
CA ARG A 151 -34.16 1.51 32.19
C ARG A 151 -33.75 0.32 33.05
N ASP A 152 -32.63 -0.33 32.71
CA ASP A 152 -32.13 -1.49 33.47
C ASP A 152 -31.62 -1.10 34.87
N GLN A 153 -31.25 0.18 35.08
CA GLN A 153 -30.93 0.76 36.39
C GLN A 153 -32.17 1.21 37.18
N GLY A 154 -33.36 1.20 36.57
CA GLY A 154 -34.61 1.65 37.20
C GLY A 154 -34.87 3.15 37.12
N TRP A 155 -34.15 3.88 36.25
CA TRP A 155 -34.44 5.28 35.90
C TRP A 155 -35.42 5.40 34.74
#